data_AF-A0A913XMJ5-F1
#
_entry.id   AF-A0A913XMJ5-F1
#
_cell.length_a   1.000
_cell.length_b   1.000
_cell.length_c   1.000
_cell.angle_alpha   90.00
_cell.angle_beta   90.00
_cell.angle_gamma   90.00
#
_symmetry.space_group_name_H-M   'P 1'
#
loop_
_entity.id
_entity.type
_entity.pdbx_description
1 polymer ?
#
loop_
_entity_poly.entity_id
_entity_poly.type
_entity_poly.pdbx_seq_one_letter_code
_entity_poly.pdbx_strand_id
1 'polypeptide(L)'
;MTERKPWRKVLYEVQDYPDNYVDHSFLEKLKKNLYTRTYDFRRVAWESCMVSQQISCVCLFVAIFVYMDNKVLLPSTLITISSILTILGYVAYEAVDQGRARVEVSWIHVPLTLMLLVVVTCLLYPISVLFAVLLVLVHVTVTIVCPLWFVQLQSLKNNIHGPWDEAIIQD
;
A
#
# COMPACT_ATOMS: atom_id res chain seq x y z
N MET A 1 -34.01 37.96 39.47
CA MET A 1 -33.34 36.67 39.30
C MET A 1 -32.09 36.94 38.50
N THR A 2 -30.91 36.80 39.10
CA THR A 2 -29.63 36.98 38.40
C THR A 2 -29.50 35.93 37.31
N GLU A 3 -29.23 36.37 36.09
CA GLU A 3 -29.00 35.48 34.95
C GLU A 3 -27.81 34.56 35.26
N ARG A 4 -27.99 33.25 35.11
CA ARG A 4 -26.90 32.29 35.27
C ARG A 4 -25.94 32.46 34.10
N LYS A 5 -24.64 32.48 34.40
CA LYS A 5 -23.63 32.48 33.33
C LYS A 5 -23.76 31.18 32.52
N PRO A 6 -23.71 31.26 31.17
CA PRO A 6 -23.76 30.06 30.34
C PRO A 6 -22.53 29.18 30.61
N TRP A 7 -22.73 27.87 30.58
CA TRP A 7 -21.66 26.90 30.71
C TRP A 7 -20.59 27.09 29.64
N ARG A 8 -19.32 26.93 30.01
CA ARG A 8 -18.16 27.03 29.11
C ARG A 8 -17.31 25.77 29.19
N LYS A 9 -16.75 25.38 28.04
CA LYS A 9 -15.88 24.21 27.93
C LYS A 9 -14.44 24.53 28.37
N VAL A 10 -14.23 24.74 29.67
CA VAL A 10 -12.92 25.01 30.28
C VAL A 10 -12.70 24.00 31.39
N LEU A 11 -11.65 23.16 31.28
CA LEU A 11 -11.41 22.05 32.20
C LEU A 11 -11.02 22.50 33.62
N TYR A 12 -10.35 23.66 33.73
CA TYR A 12 -9.75 24.12 34.99
C TYR A 12 -10.57 25.20 35.71
N GLU A 13 -11.69 25.65 35.14
CA GLU A 13 -12.54 26.68 35.74
C GLU A 13 -13.71 26.02 36.46
N VAL A 14 -13.84 26.26 37.77
CA VAL A 14 -14.99 25.80 38.55
C VAL A 14 -16.23 26.59 38.15
N GLN A 15 -17.31 25.90 37.78
CA GLN A 15 -18.55 26.49 37.30
C GLN A 15 -19.74 25.94 38.11
N ASP A 16 -20.83 26.70 38.18
CA ASP A 16 -22.06 26.36 38.92
C ASP A 16 -22.94 25.36 38.14
N TYR A 17 -22.33 24.27 37.69
CA TYR A 17 -22.97 23.17 36.97
C TYR A 17 -22.48 21.85 37.59
N PRO A 18 -23.34 20.81 37.68
CA PRO A 18 -22.91 19.52 38.22
C PRO A 18 -21.84 18.88 37.32
N ASP A 19 -20.96 18.05 37.89
CA ASP A 19 -19.83 17.43 37.19
C ASP A 19 -20.24 16.61 35.95
N ASN A 20 -21.46 16.08 35.94
CA ASN A 20 -22.03 15.31 34.82
C ASN A 20 -22.83 16.16 33.83
N TYR A 21 -22.80 17.48 33.95
CA TYR A 21 -23.49 18.37 33.03
C TYR A 21 -22.85 18.34 31.64
N VAL A 22 -23.67 18.10 30.62
CA VAL A 22 -23.29 18.17 29.21
C VAL A 22 -24.14 19.24 28.54
N ASP A 23 -23.50 20.09 27.74
CA ASP A 23 -24.20 21.16 27.02
C ASP A 23 -25.13 20.60 25.93
N HIS A 24 -26.26 21.26 25.67
CA HIS A 24 -27.26 20.80 24.68
C HIS A 24 -26.74 20.87 23.22
N SER A 25 -25.76 21.72 22.92
CA SER A 25 -25.08 21.77 21.62
C SER A 25 -23.99 20.69 21.47
N PHE A 26 -23.80 19.81 22.45
CA PHE A 26 -22.79 18.75 22.42
C PHE A 26 -22.98 17.80 21.23
N LEU A 27 -24.21 17.29 21.04
CA LEU A 27 -24.52 16.37 19.95
C LEU A 27 -24.43 17.05 18.58
N GLU A 28 -24.70 18.36 18.52
CA GLU A 28 -24.58 19.17 17.30
C GLU A 28 -23.11 19.31 16.85
N LYS A 29 -22.16 19.18 17.78
CA LYS A 29 -20.72 19.22 17.50
C LYS A 29 -20.16 17.88 17.03
N LEU A 30 -20.92 16.79 17.12
CA LEU A 30 -20.48 15.48 16.64
C LEU A 30 -20.45 15.46 15.11
N LYS A 31 -19.27 15.24 14.53
CA LYS A 31 -19.07 15.16 13.09
C LYS A 31 -18.51 13.81 12.72
N LYS A 32 -19.11 13.14 11.73
CA LYS A 32 -18.59 11.87 11.21
C LYS A 32 -17.61 12.12 10.09
N ASN A 33 -16.52 11.35 10.04
CA ASN A 33 -15.67 11.19 8.86
C ASN A 33 -15.00 12.47 8.33
N LEU A 34 -14.77 13.49 9.17
CA LEU A 34 -14.16 14.79 8.82
C LEU A 34 -12.86 14.68 8.01
N TYR A 35 -12.00 13.73 8.37
CA TYR A 35 -10.65 13.56 7.78
C TYR A 35 -10.50 12.25 7.02
N THR A 36 -11.60 11.72 6.47
CA THR A 36 -11.56 10.45 5.76
C THR A 36 -10.84 10.59 4.43
N ARG A 37 -9.62 10.04 4.35
CA ARG A 37 -8.89 9.91 3.09
C ARG A 37 -9.51 8.80 2.25
N THR A 38 -10.07 9.16 1.11
CA THR A 38 -10.46 8.22 0.06
C THR A 38 -9.28 7.98 -0.87
N TYR A 39 -9.16 6.76 -1.40
CA TYR A 39 -8.13 6.43 -2.39
C TYR A 39 -8.79 5.97 -3.68
N ASP A 40 -8.33 6.52 -4.79
CA ASP A 40 -8.76 6.08 -6.11
C ASP A 40 -8.24 4.68 -6.42
N PHE A 41 -9.10 3.86 -7.03
CA PHE A 41 -8.77 2.50 -7.43
C PHE A 41 -7.44 2.40 -8.19
N ARG A 42 -7.25 3.29 -9.18
CA ARG A 42 -6.04 3.28 -10.03
C ARG A 42 -4.78 3.48 -9.22
N ARG A 43 -4.81 4.40 -8.25
CA ARG A 43 -3.68 4.66 -7.37
C ARG A 43 -3.34 3.44 -6.53
N VAL A 44 -4.34 2.85 -5.87
CA VAL A 44 -4.14 1.64 -5.07
C VAL A 44 -3.66 0.47 -5.93
N ALA A 45 -4.16 0.34 -7.16
CA ALA A 45 -3.70 -0.68 -8.10
C ALA A 45 -2.23 -0.48 -8.49
N TRP A 46 -1.79 0.74 -8.80
CA TRP A 46 -0.38 1.03 -9.07
C TRP A 46 0.53 0.74 -7.87
N GLU A 47 0.10 1.08 -6.65
CA GLU A 47 0.86 0.76 -5.43
C GLU A 47 0.92 -0.76 -5.19
N SER A 48 -0.16 -1.49 -5.49
CA SER A 48 -0.19 -2.96 -5.36
C SER A 48 0.79 -3.68 -6.32
N CYS A 49 1.14 -3.06 -7.44
CA CYS A 49 2.17 -3.58 -8.35
C CYS A 49 3.53 -3.69 -7.65
N MET A 50 3.88 -2.78 -6.73
CA MET A 50 5.13 -2.84 -5.99
C MET A 50 5.21 -4.11 -5.11
N VAL A 51 4.08 -4.50 -4.50
CA VAL A 51 3.99 -5.76 -3.73
C VAL A 51 4.16 -6.96 -4.66
N SER A 52 3.53 -6.93 -5.83
CA SER A 52 3.62 -7.97 -6.85
C SER A 52 5.06 -8.17 -7.36
N GLN A 53 5.84 -7.08 -7.48
CA GLN A 53 7.25 -7.14 -7.83
C GLN A 53 8.07 -7.90 -6.79
N GLN A 54 7.82 -7.69 -5.49
CA GLN A 54 8.53 -8.42 -4.43
C GLN A 54 8.22 -9.92 -4.46
N ILE A 55 6.96 -10.29 -4.70
CA ILE A 55 6.56 -11.69 -4.90
C ILE A 55 7.31 -12.28 -6.10
N SER A 56 7.37 -11.55 -7.21
CA SER A 56 8.14 -11.96 -8.40
C SER A 56 9.63 -12.15 -8.10
N CYS A 57 10.26 -11.25 -7.33
CA CYS A 57 11.67 -11.37 -6.95
C CYS A 57 11.95 -12.65 -6.14
N VAL A 58 11.07 -12.99 -5.19
CA VAL A 58 11.20 -14.22 -4.40
C VAL A 58 11.03 -15.47 -5.29
N CYS A 59 10.02 -15.48 -6.15
CA CYS A 59 9.80 -16.59 -7.08
C CYS A 59 10.93 -16.73 -8.11
N LEU A 60 11.49 -15.62 -8.58
CA LEU A 60 12.63 -15.60 -9.48
C LEU A 60 13.86 -16.22 -8.82
N PHE A 61 14.14 -15.85 -7.57
CA PHE A 61 15.24 -16.45 -6.80
C PHE A 61 15.10 -17.97 -6.68
N VAL A 62 13.90 -18.45 -6.33
CA VAL A 62 13.61 -19.89 -6.21
C VAL A 62 13.77 -20.59 -7.57
N ALA A 63 13.24 -20.01 -8.66
CA ALA A 63 13.37 -20.57 -9.99
C ALA A 63 14.85 -20.69 -10.42
N ILE A 64 15.63 -19.62 -10.25
CA ILE A 64 17.07 -19.61 -10.55
C ILE A 64 17.80 -20.68 -9.74
N PHE A 65 17.48 -20.82 -8.45
CA PHE A 65 18.08 -21.84 -7.59
C PHE A 65 17.81 -23.25 -8.12
N VAL A 66 16.57 -23.56 -8.51
CA VAL A 66 16.21 -24.87 -9.09
C VAL A 66 16.96 -25.12 -10.42
N TYR A 67 17.10 -24.11 -11.28
CA TYR A 67 17.88 -24.26 -12.50
C TYR A 67 19.38 -24.48 -12.26
N MET A 68 19.92 -23.87 -11.20
CA MET A 68 21.30 -24.07 -10.78
C MET A 68 21.51 -25.47 -10.18
N ASP A 69 20.53 -25.98 -9.42
CA ASP A 69 20.55 -27.33 -8.87
C ASP A 69 20.53 -28.39 -9.99
N ASN A 70 19.65 -28.20 -10.98
CA ASN A 70 19.55 -29.02 -12.20
C ASN A 70 20.73 -28.87 -13.18
N LYS A 71 21.78 -28.11 -12.84
CA LYS A 71 22.98 -27.87 -13.66
C LYS A 71 22.71 -27.23 -15.02
N VAL A 72 21.53 -26.65 -15.22
CA VAL A 72 21.18 -25.91 -16.45
C VAL A 72 21.85 -24.54 -16.45
N LEU A 73 21.93 -23.89 -15.28
CA LEU A 73 22.59 -22.60 -15.10
C LEU A 73 23.88 -22.74 -14.30
N LEU A 74 24.99 -22.26 -14.87
CA LEU A 74 26.26 -22.18 -14.15
C LEU A 74 26.28 -20.95 -13.22
N PRO A 75 26.79 -21.07 -11.98
CA PRO A 75 26.89 -19.94 -11.05
C PRO A 75 27.70 -18.75 -11.60
N SER A 76 28.76 -19.02 -12.36
CA SER A 76 29.58 -17.99 -12.99
C SER A 76 28.81 -17.15 -14.01
N THR A 77 27.89 -17.77 -14.77
CA THR A 77 27.05 -17.06 -15.75
C THR A 77 26.08 -16.10 -15.06
N LEU A 78 25.48 -16.52 -13.94
CA LEU A 78 24.58 -15.69 -13.14
C LEU A 78 25.29 -14.46 -12.56
N ILE A 79 26.48 -14.66 -11.98
CA ILE A 79 27.29 -13.58 -11.44
C ILE A 79 27.60 -12.58 -12.55
N THR A 80 28.12 -13.03 -13.69
CA THR A 80 28.46 -12.15 -14.83
C THR A 80 27.25 -11.36 -15.32
N ILE A 81 26.10 -12.01 -15.54
CA ILE A 81 24.87 -11.32 -15.97
C ILE A 81 24.43 -10.29 -14.94
N SER A 82 24.43 -10.65 -13.65
CA SER A 82 24.01 -9.74 -12.57
C SER A 82 24.95 -8.54 -12.43
N SER A 83 26.26 -8.72 -12.57
CA SER A 83 27.24 -7.64 -12.53
C SER A 83 27.08 -6.70 -13.71
N ILE A 84 26.94 -7.23 -14.93
CA ILE A 84 26.71 -6.41 -16.13
C ILE A 84 25.41 -5.60 -15.99
N LEU A 85 24.32 -6.24 -15.57
CA LEU A 85 23.03 -5.58 -15.39
C LEU A 85 23.09 -4.47 -14.33
N THR A 86 23.81 -4.70 -13.23
CA THR A 86 24.00 -3.70 -12.17
C THR A 86 24.77 -2.49 -12.68
N ILE A 87 25.85 -2.70 -13.45
CA ILE A 87 26.64 -1.62 -14.05
C ILE A 87 25.80 -0.81 -15.05
N LEU A 88 25.08 -1.50 -15.94
CA LEU A 88 24.19 -0.84 -16.92
C LEU A 88 23.08 -0.05 -16.22
N GLY A 89 22.48 -0.62 -15.17
CA GLY A 89 21.46 0.04 -14.36
C GLY A 89 21.97 1.30 -13.67
N TYR A 90 23.18 1.25 -13.11
CA TYR A 90 23.83 2.41 -12.49
C TYR A 90 24.12 3.53 -13.49
N VAL A 91 24.67 3.20 -14.65
CA VAL A 91 24.94 4.17 -15.72
C VAL A 91 23.64 4.79 -16.23
N ALA A 92 22.58 4.00 -16.41
CA ALA A 92 21.27 4.50 -16.80
C ALA A 92 20.64 5.39 -15.73
N TYR A 93 20.79 5.05 -14.44
CA TYR A 93 20.32 5.86 -13.32
C TYR A 93 20.97 7.25 -13.35
N GLU A 94 22.30 7.31 -13.43
CA GLU A 94 23.06 8.56 -13.52
C GLU A 94 22.65 9.40 -14.75
N ALA A 95 22.47 8.76 -15.91
CA ALA A 95 22.04 9.45 -17.12
C ALA A 95 20.62 10.06 -17.01
N VAL A 96 19.73 9.41 -16.26
CA VAL A 96 18.36 9.89 -16.02
C VAL A 96 18.34 11.01 -14.98
N ASP A 97 19.13 10.89 -13.91
CA ASP A 97 19.20 11.86 -12.81
C ASP A 97 19.79 13.20 -13.27
N GLN A 98 20.77 13.19 -14.17
CA GLN A 98 21.38 14.40 -14.73
C GLN A 98 20.41 15.27 -15.58
N GLY A 99 19.25 14.74 -16.01
CA GLY A 99 18.41 15.38 -17.03
C GLY A 99 16.99 15.79 -16.63
N ARG A 100 16.42 15.33 -15.51
CA ARG A 100 15.00 15.62 -15.17
C ARG A 100 14.73 15.77 -13.67
N ALA A 101 14.09 16.90 -13.34
CA ALA A 101 13.33 17.06 -12.09
C ALA A 101 12.37 15.86 -11.91
N ARG A 102 12.55 15.13 -10.80
CA ARG A 102 11.74 14.01 -10.27
C ARG A 102 10.59 13.57 -11.18
N VAL A 103 10.90 12.72 -12.17
CA VAL A 103 9.86 12.03 -12.94
C VAL A 103 9.02 11.21 -11.96
N GLU A 104 7.70 11.35 -12.03
CA GLU A 104 6.78 10.61 -11.17
C GLU A 104 6.90 9.11 -11.49
N VAL A 105 7.66 8.38 -10.65
CA VAL A 105 8.11 6.99 -10.85
C VAL A 105 6.95 5.98 -10.95
N SER A 106 5.73 6.40 -10.59
CA SER A 106 4.54 5.55 -10.51
C SER A 106 4.25 4.75 -11.79
N TRP A 107 4.51 5.32 -12.98
CA TRP A 107 4.19 4.67 -14.25
C TRP A 107 5.18 3.57 -14.66
N ILE A 108 6.38 3.54 -14.07
CA ILE A 108 7.42 2.55 -14.37
C ILE A 108 7.09 1.20 -13.74
N HIS A 109 6.35 1.18 -12.62
CA HIS A 109 6.06 -0.04 -11.90
C HIS A 109 5.14 -1.00 -12.67
N VAL A 110 4.19 -0.51 -13.46
CA VAL A 110 3.26 -1.36 -14.24
C VAL A 110 3.99 -2.21 -15.29
N PRO A 111 4.75 -1.61 -16.25
CA PRO A 111 5.45 -2.41 -17.26
C PRO A 111 6.52 -3.30 -16.63
N LEU A 112 7.19 -2.85 -15.57
CA LEU A 112 8.16 -3.68 -14.84
C LEU A 112 7.50 -4.91 -14.21
N THR A 113 6.31 -4.74 -13.60
CA THR A 113 5.57 -5.86 -13.01
C THR A 113 5.12 -6.85 -14.07
N LEU A 114 4.64 -6.38 -15.22
CA LEU A 114 4.26 -7.24 -16.34
C LEU A 114 5.47 -8.01 -16.89
N MET A 115 6.61 -7.32 -17.06
CA MET A 115 7.85 -7.94 -17.52
C MET A 115 8.34 -9.01 -16.55
N LEU A 116 8.37 -8.72 -15.25
CA LEU A 116 8.75 -9.69 -14.22
C LEU A 116 7.79 -10.89 -14.17
N LEU A 117 6.47 -10.66 -14.24
CA LEU A 117 5.47 -11.73 -14.27
C LEU A 117 5.71 -12.67 -15.45
N VAL A 118 5.93 -12.13 -16.65
CA VAL A 118 6.21 -12.94 -17.85
C VAL A 118 7.50 -13.74 -17.67
N VAL A 119 8.59 -13.09 -17.26
CA VAL A 119 9.90 -13.76 -17.07
C VAL A 119 9.79 -14.90 -16.06
N VAL A 120 9.22 -14.64 -14.89
CA VAL A 120 9.10 -15.63 -13.81
C VAL A 120 8.17 -16.77 -14.21
N THR A 121 7.07 -16.49 -14.91
CA THR A 121 6.15 -17.52 -15.41
C THR A 121 6.81 -18.41 -16.46
N CYS A 122 7.57 -17.83 -17.40
CA CYS A 122 8.31 -18.60 -18.40
C CYS A 122 9.37 -19.51 -17.76
N LEU A 123 10.05 -19.05 -16.71
CA LEU A 123 11.03 -19.83 -15.96
C LEU A 123 10.38 -20.93 -15.10
N LEU A 124 9.19 -20.69 -14.54
CA LEU A 124 8.49 -21.69 -13.74
C LEU A 124 7.76 -22.74 -14.58
N TYR A 125 7.29 -22.39 -15.78
CA TYR A 125 6.52 -23.28 -16.65
C TYR A 125 7.19 -24.66 -16.90
N PRO A 126 8.49 -24.75 -17.26
CA PRO A 126 9.15 -26.05 -17.46
C PRO A 126 9.47 -26.77 -16.14
N ILE A 127 9.49 -26.07 -15.01
CA ILE A 127 9.71 -26.69 -13.68
C ILE A 127 8.41 -27.32 -13.18
N SER A 128 7.31 -26.56 -13.22
CA SER A 128 5.99 -26.99 -12.77
C SER A 128 4.91 -26.04 -13.24
N VAL A 129 3.99 -26.56 -14.06
CA VAL A 129 2.81 -25.83 -14.55
C VAL A 129 1.93 -25.36 -13.39
N LEU A 130 1.81 -26.16 -12.32
CA LEU A 130 1.01 -25.80 -11.15
C LEU A 130 1.54 -24.51 -10.49
N PHE A 131 2.85 -24.44 -10.24
CA PHE A 131 3.45 -23.25 -9.62
C PHE A 131 3.33 -22.02 -10.53
N ALA A 132 3.46 -22.19 -11.85
CA ALA A 132 3.27 -21.11 -12.82
C ALA A 132 1.82 -20.56 -12.79
N VAL A 133 0.81 -21.44 -12.78
CA VAL A 133 -0.61 -21.05 -12.72
C VAL A 133 -0.94 -20.37 -11.39
N LEU A 134 -0.45 -20.90 -10.27
CA LEU A 134 -0.63 -20.30 -8.95
C LEU A 134 -0.02 -18.90 -8.87
N LEU A 135 1.17 -18.69 -9.45
CA LEU A 135 1.81 -17.38 -9.49
C LEU A 135 0.96 -16.34 -10.23
N VAL A 136 0.41 -16.72 -11.40
CA VAL A 136 -0.47 -15.85 -12.19
C VAL A 136 -1.73 -15.50 -11.40
N LEU A 137 -2.33 -16.48 -10.72
CA LEU A 137 -3.52 -16.25 -9.89
C LEU A 137 -3.21 -15.33 -8.71
N VAL A 138 -2.07 -15.49 -8.04
CA VAL A 138 -1.61 -14.59 -6.98
C VAL A 138 -1.43 -13.18 -7.51
N HIS A 139 -0.81 -13.01 -8.69
CA HIS A 139 -0.63 -11.70 -9.31
C HIS A 139 -1.97 -11.01 -9.61
N VAL A 140 -2.92 -11.74 -10.23
CA VAL A 140 -4.26 -11.21 -10.50
C VAL A 140 -4.97 -10.81 -9.20
N THR A 141 -4.84 -11.64 -8.16
CA THR A 141 -5.45 -11.38 -6.85
C THR A 141 -4.86 -10.11 -6.23
N VAL A 142 -3.54 -10.00 -6.16
CA VAL A 142 -2.85 -8.86 -5.54
C VAL A 142 -3.06 -7.57 -6.32
N THR A 143 -3.05 -7.61 -7.66
CA THR A 143 -3.11 -6.41 -8.50
C THR A 143 -4.52 -5.92 -8.82
N ILE A 144 -5.54 -6.78 -8.71
CA ILE A 144 -6.93 -6.43 -9.07
C ILE A 144 -7.86 -6.65 -7.87
N VAL A 145 -7.91 -7.87 -7.34
CA VAL A 145 -8.87 -8.23 -6.29
C VAL A 145 -8.62 -7.44 -5.01
N CYS A 146 -7.35 -7.35 -4.56
CA CYS A 146 -7.00 -6.61 -3.35
C CYS A 146 -7.32 -5.11 -3.46
N PRO A 147 -6.95 -4.39 -4.53
CA PRO A 147 -7.36 -2.99 -4.71
C PRO A 147 -8.88 -2.79 -4.80
N LEU A 148 -9.61 -3.68 -5.49
CA LEU A 148 -11.06 -3.60 -5.58
C LEU A 148 -11.70 -3.74 -4.19
N TRP A 149 -11.28 -4.77 -3.45
CA TRP A 149 -11.75 -5.04 -2.10
C TRP A 149 -11.41 -3.88 -1.16
N PHE A 150 -10.19 -3.34 -1.25
CA PHE A 150 -9.74 -2.21 -0.44
C PHE A 150 -10.62 -0.96 -0.66
N VAL A 151 -10.92 -0.61 -1.92
CA VAL A 151 -11.79 0.53 -2.24
C VAL A 151 -13.20 0.32 -1.70
N GLN A 152 -13.74 -0.90 -1.76
CA GLN A 152 -15.06 -1.20 -1.19
C GLN A 152 -15.07 -1.05 0.34
N LEU A 153 -14.02 -1.53 1.01
CA LEU A 153 -13.89 -1.42 2.47
C LEU A 153 -13.76 0.02 2.97
N GLN A 154 -13.35 0.98 2.13
CA GLN A 154 -13.30 2.39 2.52
C GLN A 154 -14.67 2.93 2.94
N SER A 155 -15.76 2.38 2.39
CA SER A 155 -17.13 2.75 2.77
C SER A 155 -17.51 2.40 4.20
N LEU A 156 -16.78 1.44 4.81
CA LEU A 156 -17.04 0.98 6.18
C LEU A 156 -16.39 1.88 7.24
N LYS A 157 -15.59 2.87 6.84
CA LYS A 157 -14.91 3.76 7.78
C LYS A 157 -15.92 4.73 8.41
N ASN A 158 -16.17 4.54 9.71
CA ASN A 158 -17.07 5.36 10.52
C ASN A 158 -16.33 5.91 11.74
N ASN A 159 -15.61 7.03 11.58
CA ASN A 159 -14.99 7.73 12.71
C ASN A 159 -15.88 8.90 13.18
N ILE A 160 -16.19 8.96 14.48
CA ILE A 160 -17.01 10.02 15.06
C ILE A 160 -16.10 10.98 15.82
N HIS A 161 -15.98 12.20 15.32
CA HIS A 161 -15.25 13.27 15.98
C HIS A 161 -16.18 13.99 16.95
N GLY A 162 -15.83 13.93 18.24
CA GLY A 162 -16.47 14.70 19.28
C GLY A 162 -15.78 16.03 19.54
N PRO A 163 -16.36 16.88 20.39
CA PRO A 163 -15.67 18.06 20.86
C PRO A 163 -14.52 17.71 21.82
N TRP A 164 -14.54 16.53 22.43
CA TRP A 164 -13.42 15.90 23.15
C TRP A 164 -12.82 14.81 22.24
N ASP A 165 -11.58 14.36 22.48
CA ASP A 165 -10.80 13.45 21.61
C ASP A 165 -11.60 12.33 20.94
N GLU A 166 -11.12 11.86 19.80
CA GLU A 166 -11.79 10.88 18.92
C GLU A 166 -12.38 9.70 19.71
N ALA A 167 -13.69 9.47 19.56
CA ALA A 167 -14.33 8.30 20.13
C ALA A 167 -13.99 7.09 19.26
N ILE A 168 -12.93 6.38 19.63
CA ILE A 168 -12.58 5.10 19.01
C ILE A 168 -13.65 4.09 19.41
N ILE A 169 -14.46 3.65 18.46
CA ILE A 169 -15.43 2.58 18.67
C ILE A 169 -14.61 1.30 18.84
N GLN A 170 -14.48 0.82 20.07
CA GLN A 170 -14.00 -0.53 20.34
C GLN A 170 -15.19 -1.48 20.13
N ASP A 171 -15.04 -2.43 19.21
CA ASP A 171 -15.98 -3.53 19.01
C ASP A 171 -16.04 -4.45 20.23
#